data_AF-A0A9D1QTJ2-F1
#
_entry.id   AF-A0A9D1QTJ2-F1
#
_cell.length_a   1.000
_cell.length_b   1.000
_cell.length_c   1.000
_cell.angle_alpha   90.00
_cell.angle_beta   90.00
_cell.angle_gamma   90.00
#
_symmetry.space_group_name_H-M   'P 1'
#
loop_
_entity.id
_entity.type
_entity.pdbx_description
1 polymer ?
#
loop_
_entity_poly.entity_id
_entity_poly.type
_entity_poly.pdbx_seq_one_letter_code
_entity_poly.pdbx_strand_id
1 'polypeptide(L)'
;MNRRTFYNPETETSGEYTEVWKNEVVAVKDVKDLLVTNHYWKDDNEGELWLDFDDPNENFRVAFNAYRSRKGYMKPQEIKNLRKDLSLDIRSFAERLGISYSKLSQIENNKRVQTLSQEVSFRKAQQDYERQGFLTDYSESLSAAKLLATAIERREPNSVRQPNKSYLLKDYSNENYFEITSFTGGLA
;
A
#
# COMPACT_ATOMS: atom_id res chain seq x y z
N MET A 1 -3.34 -39.03 9.68
CA MET A 1 -2.68 -38.03 10.55
C MET A 1 -1.20 -38.14 10.23
N ASN A 2 -0.60 -37.11 9.65
CA ASN A 2 0.81 -37.17 9.27
C ASN A 2 1.67 -36.88 10.50
N ARG A 3 2.81 -37.58 10.59
CA ARG A 3 3.81 -37.37 11.62
C ARG A 3 5.16 -37.18 10.98
N ARG A 4 5.97 -36.30 11.56
CA ARG A 4 7.32 -36.04 11.09
C ARG A 4 8.19 -35.61 12.26
N THR A 5 9.45 -35.99 12.20
CA THR A 5 10.46 -35.52 13.14
C THR A 5 11.00 -34.18 12.68
N PHE A 6 11.00 -33.19 13.57
CA PHE A 6 11.57 -31.87 13.33
C PHE A 6 12.62 -31.54 14.38
N TYR A 7 13.59 -30.73 14.00
CA TYR A 7 14.45 -30.00 14.94
C TYR A 7 13.77 -28.67 15.27
N ASN A 8 13.46 -28.45 16.54
CA ASN A 8 12.90 -27.19 17.02
C ASN A 8 14.04 -26.27 17.50
N PRO A 9 14.30 -25.15 16.82
CA PRO A 9 15.37 -24.23 17.19
C PRO A 9 15.09 -23.44 18.48
N GLU A 10 13.84 -23.37 18.95
CA GLU A 10 13.49 -22.66 20.19
C GLU A 10 13.79 -23.51 21.43
N THR A 11 13.70 -24.83 21.32
CA THR A 11 14.00 -25.79 22.40
C THR A 11 15.35 -26.49 22.22
N GLU A 12 16.01 -26.30 21.08
CA GLU A 12 17.25 -26.99 20.68
C GLU A 12 17.16 -28.52 20.70
N THR A 13 15.95 -29.06 20.48
CA THR A 13 15.68 -30.50 20.52
C THR A 13 15.05 -31.00 19.23
N SER A 14 15.22 -32.29 18.95
CA SER A 14 14.45 -32.97 17.90
C SER A 14 13.34 -33.80 18.53
N GLY A 15 12.14 -33.71 17.97
CA GLY A 15 10.95 -34.37 18.47
C GLY A 15 10.03 -34.87 17.36
N GLU A 16 9.11 -35.76 17.71
CA GLU A 16 8.02 -36.14 16.81
C GLU A 16 6.88 -35.12 16.93
N TYR A 17 6.38 -34.69 15.78
CA TYR A 17 5.26 -33.79 15.69
C TYR A 17 4.15 -34.39 14.83
N THR A 18 2.92 -34.19 15.27
CA THR A 18 1.71 -34.60 14.54
C THR A 18 1.06 -33.38 13.87
N GLU A 19 0.72 -33.51 12.60
CA GLU A 19 0.04 -32.47 11.81
C GLU A 19 -1.38 -32.18 12.33
N VAL A 20 -1.72 -30.91 12.51
CA VAL A 20 -3.01 -30.44 13.02
C VAL A 20 -3.53 -29.28 12.18
N TRP A 21 -4.79 -29.39 11.76
CA TRP A 21 -5.55 -28.32 11.11
C TRP A 21 -6.65 -27.83 12.06
N LYS A 22 -6.70 -26.53 12.33
CA LYS A 22 -7.60 -25.95 13.34
C LYS A 22 -8.36 -24.75 12.78
N ASN A 23 -9.67 -24.75 12.98
CA ASN A 23 -10.51 -23.59 12.65
C ASN A 23 -10.44 -22.55 13.76
N GLU A 24 -10.09 -21.32 13.41
CA GLU A 24 -9.89 -20.24 14.36
C GLU A 24 -10.47 -18.92 13.84
N VAL A 25 -10.89 -18.07 14.78
CA VAL A 25 -11.31 -16.70 14.48
C VAL A 25 -10.12 -15.79 14.70
N VAL A 26 -9.68 -15.11 13.64
CA VAL A 26 -8.53 -14.21 13.65
C VAL A 26 -8.93 -12.78 13.31
N ALA A 27 -8.14 -11.82 13.79
CA ALA A 27 -8.31 -10.42 13.51
C ALA A 27 -7.22 -9.92 12.55
N VAL A 28 -7.64 -9.22 11.48
CA VAL A 28 -6.73 -8.53 10.55
C VAL A 28 -7.25 -7.11 10.36
N LYS A 29 -6.45 -6.13 10.80
CA LYS A 29 -6.81 -4.69 10.78
C LYS A 29 -8.18 -4.43 11.42
N ASP A 30 -9.14 -3.94 10.63
CA ASP A 30 -10.50 -3.54 11.00
C ASP A 30 -11.48 -4.73 11.05
N VAL A 31 -11.13 -5.90 10.52
CA VAL A 31 -11.97 -7.10 10.58
C VAL A 31 -11.48 -7.99 11.72
N LYS A 32 -12.38 -8.36 12.64
CA LYS A 32 -12.03 -9.07 13.89
C LYS A 32 -12.56 -10.50 13.97
N ASP A 33 -13.35 -10.90 12.99
CA ASP A 33 -14.18 -12.11 12.96
C ASP A 33 -13.86 -13.02 11.76
N LEU A 34 -12.60 -13.03 11.29
CA LEU A 34 -12.23 -13.87 10.14
C LEU A 34 -12.09 -15.33 10.57
N LEU A 35 -13.00 -16.18 10.11
CA LEU A 35 -12.88 -17.63 10.29
C LEU A 35 -11.88 -18.19 9.26
N VAL A 36 -10.81 -18.82 9.75
CA VAL A 36 -9.75 -19.42 8.93
C VAL A 36 -9.40 -20.81 9.45
N THR A 37 -8.85 -21.65 8.58
CA THR A 37 -8.24 -22.92 8.96
C THR A 37 -6.73 -22.75 8.97
N ASN A 38 -6.13 -22.81 10.16
CA ASN A 38 -4.69 -22.70 10.35
C ASN A 38 -4.06 -24.09 10.46
N HIS A 39 -2.81 -24.18 10.03
CA HIS A 39 -1.99 -25.37 10.02
C HIS A 39 -0.92 -25.29 11.12
N TYR A 40 -0.72 -26.38 11.85
CA TYR A 40 0.22 -26.49 12.96
C TYR A 40 0.84 -27.89 13.02
N TRP A 41 2.01 -27.95 13.65
CA TRP A 41 2.66 -29.17 14.10
C TRP A 41 2.54 -29.26 15.62
N LYS A 42 1.88 -30.30 16.13
CA LYS A 42 1.71 -30.51 17.56
C LYS A 42 2.84 -31.38 18.08
N ASP A 43 3.55 -30.93 19.10
CA ASP A 43 4.55 -31.74 19.80
C ASP A 43 3.86 -32.94 20.48
N ASP A 44 4.34 -34.16 20.23
CA ASP A 44 3.71 -35.36 20.79
C ASP A 44 4.03 -35.58 22.28
N ASN A 45 5.07 -34.94 22.83
CA ASN A 45 5.44 -35.02 24.25
C ASN A 45 4.71 -33.95 25.08
N GLU A 46 4.74 -32.70 24.64
CA GLU A 46 4.25 -31.55 25.42
C GLU A 46 2.85 -31.09 24.97
N GLY A 47 2.43 -31.46 23.76
CA GLY A 47 1.13 -31.07 23.21
C GLY A 47 1.05 -29.64 22.66
N GLU A 48 2.15 -28.89 22.68
CA GLU A 48 2.23 -27.52 22.17
C GLU A 48 2.08 -27.47 20.64
N LEU A 49 1.45 -26.40 20.13
CA LEU A 49 1.25 -26.17 18.71
C LEU A 49 2.30 -25.24 18.14
N TRP A 50 3.03 -25.74 17.16
CA TRP A 50 4.07 -25.02 16.44
C TRP A 50 3.59 -24.65 15.04
N LEU A 51 4.06 -23.51 14.54
CA LEU A 51 3.86 -23.14 13.13
C LEU A 51 4.60 -24.12 12.21
N ASP A 52 4.33 -24.05 10.92
CA ASP A 52 5.11 -24.83 9.96
C ASP A 52 6.60 -24.41 10.00
N PHE A 53 7.48 -25.37 10.22
CA PHE A 53 8.92 -25.13 10.34
C PHE A 53 9.57 -24.72 9.01
N ASP A 54 9.05 -25.22 7.89
CA ASP A 54 9.53 -24.93 6.54
C ASP A 54 8.89 -23.62 6.02
N ASP A 55 7.67 -23.29 6.47
CA ASP A 55 6.96 -22.05 6.12
C ASP A 55 6.19 -21.40 7.28
N PRO A 56 6.89 -20.72 8.20
CA PRO A 56 6.27 -20.13 9.40
C PRO A 56 5.19 -19.08 9.10
N ASN A 57 5.13 -18.57 7.87
CA ASN A 57 4.21 -17.51 7.49
C ASN A 57 2.93 -18.00 6.79
N GLU A 58 2.74 -19.32 6.66
CA GLU A 58 1.57 -19.90 5.99
C GLU A 58 0.24 -19.37 6.55
N ASN A 59 0.06 -19.43 7.87
CA ASN A 59 -1.17 -19.01 8.53
C ASN A 59 -1.45 -17.50 8.32
N PHE A 60 -0.42 -16.66 8.29
CA PHE A 60 -0.60 -15.23 7.97
C PHE A 60 -1.13 -15.03 6.55
N ARG A 61 -0.65 -15.81 5.58
CA ARG A 61 -1.13 -15.74 4.18
C ARG A 61 -2.58 -16.18 4.07
N VAL A 62 -2.99 -17.21 4.82
CA VAL A 62 -4.40 -17.63 4.91
C VAL A 62 -5.27 -16.51 5.46
N ALA A 63 -4.87 -15.91 6.60
CA ALA A 63 -5.59 -14.80 7.21
C ALA A 63 -5.70 -13.57 6.28
N PHE A 64 -4.62 -13.23 5.57
CA PHE A 64 -4.61 -12.13 4.62
C PHE A 64 -5.49 -12.39 3.39
N ASN A 65 -5.56 -13.63 2.93
CA ASN A 65 -6.47 -14.01 1.86
C ASN A 65 -7.94 -13.92 2.31
N ALA A 66 -8.27 -14.43 3.50
CA ALA A 66 -9.61 -14.31 4.08
C ALA A 66 -10.02 -12.85 4.24
N TYR A 67 -9.12 -11.99 4.74
CA TYR A 67 -9.33 -10.55 4.85
C TYR A 67 -9.66 -9.92 3.48
N ARG A 68 -8.88 -10.22 2.44
CA ARG A 68 -9.13 -9.67 1.09
C ARG A 68 -10.45 -10.13 0.52
N SER A 69 -10.78 -11.41 0.65
CA SER A 69 -12.06 -11.97 0.23
C SER A 69 -13.22 -11.26 0.93
N ARG A 70 -13.12 -11.03 2.25
CA ARG A 70 -14.14 -10.29 3.01
C ARG A 70 -14.29 -8.84 2.54
N LYS A 71 -13.20 -8.15 2.21
CA LYS A 71 -13.21 -6.74 1.77
C LYS A 71 -13.46 -6.55 0.27
N GLY A 72 -13.49 -7.62 -0.53
CA GLY A 72 -13.56 -7.54 -2.00
C GLY A 72 -12.28 -7.00 -2.65
N TYR A 73 -11.15 -7.14 -1.98
CA TYR A 73 -9.87 -6.59 -2.42
C TYR A 73 -9.16 -7.50 -3.42
N MET A 74 -8.38 -6.92 -4.33
CA MET A 74 -7.57 -7.69 -5.28
C MET A 74 -6.58 -8.61 -4.56
N LYS A 75 -6.50 -9.85 -5.04
CA LYS A 75 -5.53 -10.85 -4.58
C LYS A 75 -4.13 -10.50 -5.08
N PRO A 76 -3.07 -10.93 -4.36
CA PRO A 76 -1.69 -10.69 -4.75
C PRO A 76 -1.36 -11.09 -6.19
N GLN A 77 -1.87 -12.24 -6.64
CA GLN A 77 -1.64 -12.73 -8.00
C GLN A 77 -2.38 -11.89 -9.06
N GLU A 78 -3.56 -11.37 -8.75
CA GLU A 78 -4.31 -10.49 -9.66
C GLU A 78 -3.54 -9.18 -9.87
N ILE A 79 -3.00 -8.59 -8.79
CA ILE A 79 -2.16 -7.39 -8.86
C ILE A 79 -0.89 -7.66 -9.67
N LYS A 80 -0.25 -8.80 -9.43
CA LYS A 80 0.97 -9.22 -10.15
C LYS A 80 0.72 -9.46 -11.63
N ASN A 81 -0.42 -10.04 -11.99
CA ASN A 81 -0.83 -10.24 -13.37
C ASN A 81 -1.12 -8.90 -14.05
N LEU A 82 -1.94 -8.05 -13.44
CA LEU A 82 -2.22 -6.69 -13.95
C LEU A 82 -0.93 -5.93 -14.28
N ARG A 83 0.06 -5.97 -13.38
CA ARG A 83 1.37 -5.35 -13.62
C ARG A 83 2.08 -5.93 -14.86
N LYS A 84 2.08 -7.26 -15.00
CA LYS A 84 2.71 -7.95 -16.13
C LYS A 84 1.97 -7.66 -17.44
N ASP A 85 0.65 -7.59 -17.39
CA ASP A 85 -0.20 -7.30 -18.55
C ASP A 85 0.02 -5.86 -19.04
N LEU A 86 0.29 -4.94 -18.11
CA LEU A 86 0.76 -3.58 -18.39
C LEU A 86 2.23 -3.52 -18.86
N SER A 87 2.93 -4.65 -18.94
CA SER A 87 4.35 -4.74 -19.29
C SER A 87 5.27 -3.87 -18.42
N LEU A 88 4.90 -3.67 -17.15
CA LEU A 88 5.66 -2.86 -16.21
C LEU A 88 6.53 -3.73 -15.29
N ASP A 89 7.74 -3.26 -15.04
CA ASP A 89 8.49 -3.75 -13.89
C ASP A 89 7.83 -3.26 -12.58
N ILE A 90 8.21 -3.88 -11.48
CA ILE A 90 7.65 -3.59 -10.17
C ILE A 90 8.00 -2.18 -9.66
N ARG A 91 9.11 -1.57 -10.09
CA ARG A 91 9.48 -0.21 -9.70
C ARG A 91 8.61 0.81 -10.44
N SER A 92 8.50 0.69 -11.76
CA SER A 92 7.66 1.55 -12.59
C SER A 92 6.18 1.44 -12.20
N PHE A 93 5.69 0.24 -11.90
CA PHE A 93 4.32 0.08 -11.43
C PHE A 93 4.11 0.73 -10.06
N ALA A 94 5.04 0.53 -9.12
CA ALA A 94 4.98 1.17 -7.80
C ALA A 94 4.94 2.70 -7.90
N GLU A 95 5.84 3.27 -8.72
CA GLU A 95 5.93 4.70 -8.98
C GLU A 95 4.62 5.26 -9.54
N ARG A 96 4.07 4.65 -10.59
CA ARG A 96 2.80 5.09 -11.20
C ARG A 96 1.61 4.99 -10.24
N LEU A 97 1.61 4.03 -9.33
CA LEU A 97 0.57 3.88 -8.31
C LEU A 97 0.75 4.81 -7.10
N GLY A 98 1.90 5.48 -6.97
CA GLY A 98 2.24 6.25 -5.77
C GLY A 98 2.48 5.36 -4.53
N ILE A 99 2.90 4.11 -4.74
CA ILE A 99 3.18 3.14 -3.68
C ILE A 99 4.69 2.90 -3.65
N SER A 100 5.29 2.72 -2.46
CA SER A 100 6.72 2.36 -2.43
C SER A 100 6.93 0.96 -2.98
N TYR A 101 8.03 0.77 -3.73
CA TYR A 101 8.44 -0.52 -4.28
C TYR A 101 8.36 -1.67 -3.25
N SER A 102 8.90 -1.45 -2.04
CA SER A 102 8.91 -2.46 -0.98
C SER A 102 7.48 -2.86 -0.55
N LYS A 103 6.57 -1.89 -0.41
CA LYS A 103 5.17 -2.17 -0.06
C LYS A 103 4.47 -2.95 -1.16
N LEU A 104 4.64 -2.57 -2.43
CA LEU A 104 4.05 -3.29 -3.55
C LEU A 104 4.57 -4.73 -3.60
N SER A 105 5.88 -4.93 -3.44
CA SER A 105 6.49 -6.26 -3.39
C SER A 105 5.91 -7.12 -2.26
N GLN A 106 5.76 -6.57 -1.06
CA GLN A 106 5.13 -7.29 0.04
C GLN A 106 3.66 -7.64 -0.25
N ILE A 107 2.91 -6.78 -0.93
CA ILE A 107 1.51 -7.05 -1.31
C ILE A 107 1.45 -8.16 -2.37
N GLU A 108 2.24 -8.08 -3.44
CA GLU A 108 2.29 -9.10 -4.51
C GLU A 108 2.75 -10.48 -4.01
N ASN A 109 3.56 -10.52 -2.95
CA ASN A 109 4.03 -11.76 -2.33
C ASN A 109 3.20 -12.17 -1.10
N ASN A 110 2.02 -11.59 -0.91
CA ASN A 110 1.11 -11.87 0.21
C ASN A 110 1.74 -11.73 1.62
N LYS A 111 2.76 -10.90 1.77
CA LYS A 111 3.40 -10.60 3.07
C LYS A 111 2.70 -9.44 3.81
N ARG A 112 1.78 -8.75 3.14
CA ARG A 112 1.04 -7.61 3.69
C ARG A 112 -0.31 -7.47 3.00
N VAL A 113 -1.32 -7.04 3.75
CA VAL A 113 -2.61 -6.56 3.20
C VAL A 113 -2.57 -5.09 2.80
N GLN A 114 -3.11 -4.76 1.63
CA GLN A 114 -3.23 -3.37 1.15
C GLN A 114 -4.19 -2.53 2.02
N THR A 115 -4.03 -1.20 1.98
CA THR A 115 -5.01 -0.24 2.50
C THR A 115 -6.11 0.02 1.48
N LEU A 116 -7.20 0.70 1.88
CA LEU A 116 -8.26 1.09 0.95
C LEU A 116 -7.73 2.00 -0.17
N SER A 117 -6.88 2.98 0.16
CA SER A 117 -6.28 3.86 -0.84
C SER A 117 -5.43 3.09 -1.87
N GLN A 118 -4.65 2.10 -1.41
CA GLN A 118 -3.86 1.25 -2.31
C GLN A 118 -4.76 0.35 -3.18
N GLU A 119 -5.82 -0.21 -2.61
CA GLU A 119 -6.82 -0.97 -3.37
C GLU A 119 -7.45 -0.11 -4.46
N VAL A 120 -7.85 1.13 -4.14
CA VAL A 120 -8.39 2.07 -5.13
C VAL A 120 -7.37 2.33 -6.25
N SER A 121 -6.08 2.50 -5.92
CA SER A 121 -5.04 2.64 -6.95
C SER A 121 -4.94 1.41 -7.86
N PHE A 122 -5.00 0.19 -7.32
CA PHE A 122 -4.98 -1.03 -8.13
C PHE A 122 -6.21 -1.14 -9.04
N ARG A 123 -7.40 -0.82 -8.52
CA ARG A 123 -8.64 -0.84 -9.31
C ARG A 123 -8.65 0.21 -10.42
N LYS A 124 -8.12 1.40 -10.17
CA LYS A 124 -7.94 2.41 -11.22
C LYS A 124 -6.98 1.93 -12.30
N ALA A 125 -5.88 1.29 -11.90
CA ALA A 125 -4.94 0.73 -12.86
C ALA A 125 -5.55 -0.39 -13.70
N GLN A 126 -6.40 -1.23 -13.09
CA GLN A 126 -7.18 -2.24 -13.79
C GLN A 126 -8.13 -1.60 -14.81
N GLN A 127 -8.89 -0.58 -14.41
CA GLN A 127 -9.81 0.14 -15.30
C GLN A 127 -9.11 0.82 -16.47
N ASP A 128 -7.94 1.43 -16.23
CA ASP A 128 -7.13 2.02 -17.28
C ASP A 128 -6.65 0.94 -18.26
N TYR A 129 -6.12 -0.19 -17.76
CA TYR A 129 -5.74 -1.31 -18.61
C TYR A 129 -6.90 -1.82 -19.47
N GLU A 130 -8.08 -2.02 -18.88
CA GLU A 130 -9.28 -2.47 -19.59
C GLU A 130 -9.76 -1.46 -20.64
N ARG A 131 -9.63 -0.15 -20.37
CA ARG A 131 -10.07 0.91 -21.28
C ARG A 131 -9.12 1.15 -22.45
N GLN A 132 -7.81 1.20 -22.18
CA GLN A 132 -6.82 1.71 -23.14
C GLN A 132 -5.56 0.84 -23.27
N GLY A 133 -5.44 -0.24 -22.49
CA GLY A 133 -4.31 -1.19 -22.56
C GLY A 133 -3.02 -0.70 -21.89
N PHE A 134 -2.99 0.54 -21.37
CA PHE A 134 -1.84 1.09 -20.65
C PHE A 134 -2.29 1.90 -19.45
N LEU A 135 -1.43 1.97 -18.43
CA LEU A 135 -1.69 2.73 -17.22
C LEU A 135 -1.45 4.21 -17.49
N THR A 136 -2.44 5.06 -17.22
CA THR A 136 -2.29 6.51 -17.36
C THR A 136 -1.17 6.99 -16.46
N ASP A 137 -0.21 7.72 -17.02
CA ASP A 137 0.88 8.27 -16.23
C ASP A 137 0.40 9.53 -15.50
N TYR A 138 -0.02 9.37 -14.25
CA TYR A 138 -0.38 10.51 -13.40
C TYR A 138 0.86 11.31 -12.94
N SER A 139 2.10 10.83 -13.17
CA SER A 139 3.30 11.63 -12.89
C SER A 139 3.39 12.87 -13.79
N GLU A 140 2.75 12.86 -14.96
CA GLU A 140 2.60 14.07 -15.76
C GLU A 140 1.66 15.11 -15.13
N SER A 141 0.85 14.75 -14.12
CA SER A 141 0.09 15.76 -13.34
C SER A 141 0.95 16.48 -12.31
N LEU A 142 2.07 15.89 -11.85
CA LEU A 142 3.16 16.63 -11.19
C LEU A 142 3.89 17.53 -12.18
N SER A 143 3.71 17.30 -13.49
CA SER A 143 4.07 18.27 -14.51
C SER A 143 3.16 19.50 -14.49
N ALA A 144 2.15 19.66 -13.63
CA ALA A 144 1.59 21.00 -13.42
C ALA A 144 2.69 22.01 -13.04
N ALA A 145 3.64 21.60 -12.17
CA ALA A 145 4.80 22.41 -11.82
C ALA A 145 5.81 22.53 -12.97
N LYS A 146 5.98 21.48 -13.78
CA LYS A 146 6.89 21.47 -14.92
C LYS A 146 6.34 22.25 -16.12
N LEU A 147 5.04 22.15 -16.40
CA LEU A 147 4.25 22.95 -17.32
C LEU A 147 4.19 24.40 -16.85
N LEU A 148 4.04 24.67 -15.55
CA LEU A 148 4.21 26.02 -14.98
C LEU A 148 5.63 26.53 -15.21
N ALA A 149 6.66 25.75 -14.87
CA ALA A 149 8.06 26.14 -15.09
C ALA A 149 8.35 26.40 -16.57
N THR A 150 7.90 25.53 -17.47
CA THR A 150 8.02 25.69 -18.92
C THR A 150 7.18 26.87 -19.44
N ALA A 151 6.01 27.16 -18.86
CA ALA A 151 5.20 28.33 -19.22
C ALA A 151 5.81 29.65 -18.70
N ILE A 152 6.51 29.61 -17.56
CA ILE A 152 7.26 30.73 -17.00
C ILE A 152 8.53 30.98 -17.82
N GLU A 153 9.26 29.93 -18.23
CA GLU A 153 10.45 30.01 -19.08
C GLU A 153 10.13 30.49 -20.51
N ARG A 154 8.96 30.14 -21.05
CA ARG A 154 8.51 30.61 -22.38
C ARG A 154 7.95 32.03 -22.39
N ARG A 155 7.78 32.68 -21.22
CA ARG A 155 7.53 34.12 -21.16
C ARG A 155 8.86 34.84 -21.35
N GLU A 156 9.11 35.35 -22.55
CA GLU A 156 10.09 36.40 -22.78
C GLU A 156 9.92 37.50 -21.70
N PRO A 157 11.00 38.03 -21.09
CA PRO A 157 10.94 39.07 -20.06
C PRO A 157 10.60 40.42 -20.69
N ASN A 158 9.44 40.50 -21.35
CA ASN A 158 8.87 41.78 -21.71
C ASN A 158 8.36 42.43 -20.44
N SER A 159 9.14 43.40 -19.96
CA SER A 159 8.82 44.38 -18.93
C SER A 159 7.31 44.60 -18.80
N VAL A 160 6.72 43.98 -17.78
CA VAL A 160 5.33 44.26 -17.42
C VAL A 160 5.35 45.65 -16.79
N ARG A 161 4.99 46.67 -17.58
CA ARG A 161 4.47 47.92 -17.02
C ARG A 161 3.31 47.52 -16.12
N GLN A 162 3.47 47.68 -14.81
CA GLN A 162 2.36 47.54 -13.88
C GLN A 162 1.25 48.51 -14.33
N PRO A 163 0.06 48.03 -14.72
CA PRO A 163 -1.06 48.93 -14.77
C PRO A 163 -1.45 49.19 -13.33
N ASN A 164 -1.19 50.41 -12.85
CA ASN A 164 -1.81 50.96 -11.65
C ASN A 164 -3.33 50.92 -11.85
N LYS A 165 -3.97 49.80 -11.51
CA LYS A 165 -5.39 49.73 -11.27
C LYS A 165 -5.58 49.36 -9.81
N SER A 166 -5.74 50.40 -9.00
CA SER A 166 -6.35 50.29 -7.68
C SER A 166 -7.73 49.70 -7.85
N TYR A 167 -7.93 48.50 -7.31
CA TYR A 167 -9.28 47.99 -7.08
C TYR A 167 -9.79 48.65 -5.79
N LEU A 168 -10.78 49.53 -5.93
CA LEU A 168 -11.58 49.99 -4.80
C LEU A 168 -12.32 48.78 -4.22
N LEU A 169 -11.88 48.34 -3.04
CA LEU A 169 -12.66 47.42 -2.21
C LEU A 169 -13.91 48.17 -1.76
N LYS A 170 -15.08 47.65 -2.13
CA LYS A 170 -16.36 48.09 -1.58
C LYS A 170 -16.39 47.68 -0.11
N ASP A 171 -16.42 48.66 0.77
CA ASP A 171 -16.68 48.48 2.19
C ASP A 171 -17.97 47.70 2.41
N TYR A 172 -17.83 46.51 3.00
CA TYR A 172 -18.85 45.95 3.87
C TYR A 172 -18.17 45.53 5.17
N SER A 173 -18.39 46.38 6.16
CA SER A 173 -18.19 46.20 7.60
C SER A 173 -18.40 44.75 8.07
N ASN A 174 -17.34 44.08 8.52
CA ASN A 174 -17.14 43.73 9.93
C ASN A 174 -15.89 42.85 10.10
N GLU A 175 -15.18 43.16 11.17
CA GLU A 175 -13.83 42.75 11.52
C GLU A 175 -13.72 41.25 11.83
N ASN A 176 -12.59 40.64 11.42
CA ASN A 176 -11.65 39.99 12.34
C ASN A 176 -10.35 39.65 11.60
N TYR A 177 -9.29 40.37 11.97
CA TYR A 177 -7.93 40.19 11.48
C TYR A 177 -7.27 38.98 12.14
N PHE A 178 -6.70 38.07 11.36
CA PHE A 178 -5.58 37.25 11.82
C PHE A 178 -4.30 37.89 11.26
N GLU A 179 -3.53 38.55 12.13
CA GLU A 179 -2.19 39.03 11.81
C GLU A 179 -1.25 37.83 11.62
N ILE A 180 -0.73 37.66 10.40
CA ILE A 180 0.46 36.83 10.17
C ILE A 180 1.66 37.72 10.49
N THR A 181 2.16 37.64 11.72
CA THR A 181 3.43 38.25 12.09
C THR A 181 4.56 37.48 11.40
N SER A 182 5.26 38.17 10.51
CA SER A 182 6.55 37.74 9.99
C SER A 182 7.56 37.67 11.14
N PHE A 183 8.20 36.51 11.34
CA PHE A 183 9.43 36.45 12.12
C PHE A 183 10.56 35.84 11.29
N THR A 184 11.49 36.74 10.95
CA THR A 184 12.84 36.49 10.46
C THR A 184 13.76 36.05 11.60
N GLY A 185 14.66 35.10 11.30
CA GLY A 185 15.81 34.71 12.13
C GLY A 185 16.11 33.23 11.86
N GLY A 186 17.28 32.80 11.39
CA GLY A 186 18.63 33.25 11.70
C GLY A 186 19.32 32.07 12.40
N LEU A 187 20.33 31.47 11.75
CA LEU A 187 21.10 30.32 12.22
C LEU A 187 21.79 30.57 13.58
N ALA A 188 21.77 29.55 14.43
CA ALA A 188 22.86 29.13 15.30
C ALA A 188 22.80 27.60 15.44
#